data_AF-A0A4U3A2Q4-F1
#
_entry.id   AF-A0A4U3A2Q4-F1
#
_cell.length_a   1.000
_cell.length_b   1.000
_cell.length_c   1.000
_cell.angle_alpha   90.00
_cell.angle_beta   90.00
_cell.angle_gamma   90.00
#
_symmetry.space_group_name_H-M   'P 1'
#
loop_
_entity.id
_entity.type
_entity.pdbx_description
1 polymer ?
#
loop_
_entity_poly.entity_id
_entity_poly.type
_entity_poly.pdbx_seq_one_letter_code
_entity_poly.pdbx_strand_id
1 'polypeptide(L)'
;IISVLSAKALVAHSTATPEAPAINIQKYESRTWRSAFVHYAFDWNETIQIADTKFIAYGAGPGANKRFVHVELCETRDYEKFKRSYDKYVKLLAKILRDRGLSV
;
A
#
# COMPACT_ATOMS: atom_id res chain seq x y z
N ILE A 1 -7.75 18.25 7.85
CA ILE A 1 -6.55 18.35 6.99
C ILE A 1 -6.48 17.06 6.20
N ILE A 2 -7.17 16.99 5.06
CA ILE A 2 -7.02 15.86 4.14
C ILE A 2 -6.92 16.48 2.75
N SER A 3 -5.71 16.47 2.19
CA SER A 3 -5.46 16.99 0.85
C SER A 3 -5.86 15.94 -0.19
N VAL A 4 -6.55 16.36 -1.24
CA VAL A 4 -6.89 15.50 -2.37
C VAL A 4 -5.62 15.06 -3.08
N LEU A 5 -5.53 13.77 -3.42
CA LEU A 5 -4.43 13.18 -4.16
C LEU A 5 -4.70 13.22 -5.66
N SER A 6 -3.86 13.93 -6.40
CA SER A 6 -3.75 13.77 -7.86
C SER A 6 -2.62 12.79 -8.14
N ALA A 7 -2.93 11.50 -8.06
CA ALA A 7 -1.93 10.45 -8.20
C ALA A 7 -1.43 10.35 -9.64
N LYS A 8 -0.11 10.51 -9.83
CA LYS A 8 0.57 10.38 -11.13
C LYS A 8 1.26 9.03 -11.33
N ALA A 9 1.41 8.27 -10.25
CA ALA A 9 1.94 6.91 -10.21
C ALA A 9 1.61 6.27 -8.85
N LEU A 10 2.21 5.13 -8.56
CA LEU A 10 2.17 4.47 -7.26
C LEU A 10 3.59 4.20 -6.75
N VAL A 11 3.73 4.02 -5.44
CA VAL A 11 4.96 3.58 -4.79
C VAL A 11 4.71 2.21 -4.16
N ALA A 12 5.57 1.27 -4.54
CA ALA A 12 5.57 -0.10 -4.09
C ALA A 12 6.55 -0.28 -2.93
N HIS A 13 6.05 -0.67 -1.75
CA HIS A 13 6.82 -0.88 -0.52
C HIS A 13 6.77 -2.34 -0.03
N SER A 14 7.62 -2.67 0.94
CA SER A 14 7.48 -3.83 1.83
C SER A 14 7.50 -3.39 3.30
N THR A 15 6.91 -4.21 4.18
CA THR A 15 6.54 -3.81 5.55
C THR A 15 7.69 -3.69 6.54
N ALA A 16 8.91 -4.10 6.17
CA ALA A 16 10.07 -4.20 7.05
C ALA A 16 9.77 -4.96 8.36
N THR A 17 8.73 -5.80 8.35
CA THR A 17 8.21 -6.53 9.51
C THR A 17 7.94 -7.97 9.10
N PRO A 18 8.90 -8.88 9.30
CA PRO A 18 8.77 -10.27 8.86
C PRO A 18 7.55 -10.98 9.46
N GLU A 19 6.81 -11.70 8.61
CA GLU A 19 5.65 -12.53 8.95
C GLU A 19 4.46 -11.80 9.60
N ALA A 20 4.45 -10.47 9.60
CA ALA A 20 3.29 -9.71 10.05
C ALA A 20 2.17 -9.73 8.98
N PRO A 21 0.95 -10.19 9.32
CA PRO A 21 -0.18 -10.13 8.39
C PRO A 21 -0.66 -8.68 8.19
N ALA A 22 -1.38 -8.44 7.09
CA ALA A 22 -1.84 -7.12 6.67
C ALA A 22 -2.69 -6.44 7.76
N ILE A 23 -3.47 -7.21 8.51
CA ILE A 23 -4.28 -6.70 9.63
C ILE A 23 -3.43 -6.08 10.74
N ASN A 24 -2.20 -6.58 10.95
CA ASN A 24 -1.29 -6.01 11.94
C ASN A 24 -0.74 -4.66 11.47
N ILE A 25 -0.46 -4.53 10.17
CA ILE A 25 -0.04 -3.27 9.54
C ILE A 25 -1.16 -2.23 9.67
N GLN A 26 -2.39 -2.60 9.30
CA GLN A 26 -3.55 -1.71 9.45
C GLN A 26 -3.76 -1.25 10.90
N LYS A 27 -3.66 -2.15 11.88
CA LYS A 27 -3.79 -1.81 13.30
C LYS A 27 -2.65 -0.92 13.79
N TYR A 28 -1.42 -1.13 13.32
CA TYR A 28 -0.28 -0.30 13.67
C TYR A 28 -0.45 1.10 13.09
N GLU A 29 -0.64 1.21 11.78
CA GLU A 29 -0.78 2.49 11.08
C GLU A 29 -1.99 3.29 11.57
N SER A 30 -3.10 2.64 11.92
CA SER A 30 -4.26 3.34 12.51
C SER A 30 -3.92 4.06 13.82
N ARG A 31 -2.94 3.54 14.58
CA ARG A 31 -2.49 4.13 15.86
C ARG A 31 -1.36 5.14 15.66
N THR A 32 -0.56 5.00 14.60
CA THR A 32 0.65 5.80 14.35
C THR A 32 0.54 6.69 13.11
N TRP A 33 -0.65 6.89 12.55
CA TRP A 33 -0.87 7.54 11.24
C TRP A 33 -0.24 8.92 11.11
N ARG A 34 -0.05 9.65 12.21
CA ARG A 34 0.63 10.96 12.20
C ARG A 34 2.10 10.86 11.80
N SER A 35 2.74 9.70 12.02
CA SER A 35 4.11 9.41 11.62
C SER A 35 4.15 8.84 10.21
N ALA A 36 3.41 7.76 9.96
CA ALA A 36 3.36 7.08 8.67
C ALA A 36 2.09 6.25 8.52
N PHE A 37 1.59 6.18 7.29
CA PHE A 37 0.56 5.21 6.86
C PHE A 37 0.54 5.10 5.33
N VAL A 38 -0.03 4.01 4.81
CA VAL A 38 -0.20 3.75 3.38
C VAL A 38 -1.68 3.57 3.00
N HIS A 39 -1.96 3.31 1.72
CA HIS A 39 -3.34 3.11 1.25
C HIS A 39 -3.76 1.65 1.31
N TYR A 40 -2.86 0.72 1.00
CA TYR A 40 -3.13 -0.71 1.01
C TYR A 40 -2.00 -1.51 1.61
N ALA A 41 -2.34 -2.60 2.31
CA ALA A 41 -1.44 -3.66 2.70
C ALA A 41 -1.92 -5.01 2.16
N PHE A 42 -0.97 -5.87 1.75
CA PHE A 42 -1.24 -7.16 1.13
C PHE A 42 -0.48 -8.24 1.88
N ASP A 43 -1.16 -9.30 2.30
CA ASP A 43 -0.51 -10.52 2.79
C ASP A 43 -0.96 -11.73 1.98
N TRP A 44 -0.66 -12.94 2.42
CA TRP A 44 -1.03 -14.17 1.71
C TRP A 44 -2.54 -14.48 1.79
N ASN A 45 -3.25 -13.94 2.76
CA ASN A 45 -4.67 -14.19 3.02
C ASN A 45 -5.58 -13.11 2.42
N GLU A 46 -5.28 -11.85 2.66
CA GLU A 46 -6.18 -10.73 2.36
C GLU A 46 -5.45 -9.54 1.71
N THR A 47 -6.25 -8.56 1.27
CA THR A 47 -5.83 -7.22 0.86
C THR A 47 -6.64 -6.26 1.71
N ILE A 48 -5.99 -5.39 2.46
CA ILE A 48 -6.66 -4.41 3.32
C ILE A 48 -6.43 -3.02 2.75
N GLN A 49 -7.52 -2.28 2.54
CA GLN A 49 -7.47 -0.85 2.30
C GLN A 49 -7.44 -0.11 3.64
N ILE A 50 -6.33 0.58 3.90
CA ILE A 50 -6.08 1.34 5.14
C ILE A 50 -6.59 2.78 4.98
N ALA A 51 -6.41 3.37 3.80
CA ALA A 51 -6.83 4.73 3.51
C ALA A 51 -7.42 4.88 2.10
N ASP A 52 -8.27 5.90 1.91
CA ASP A 52 -8.85 6.21 0.60
C ASP A 52 -7.80 6.82 -0.34
N THR A 53 -7.64 6.23 -1.53
CA THR A 53 -6.71 6.69 -2.59
C THR A 53 -7.09 8.03 -3.23
N LYS A 54 -8.20 8.63 -2.83
CA LYS A 54 -8.55 10.03 -3.16
C LYS A 54 -7.76 11.03 -2.35
N PHE A 55 -7.09 10.61 -1.29
CA PHE A 55 -6.39 11.48 -0.36
C PHE A 55 -4.93 11.06 -0.20
N ILE A 56 -4.10 11.96 0.33
CA ILE A 56 -2.68 11.69 0.55
C ILE A 56 -2.47 10.63 1.65
N ALA A 57 -1.32 9.94 1.59
CA ALA A 57 -0.81 9.12 2.68
C ALA A 57 0.61 9.52 3.05
N TYR A 58 1.09 9.12 4.24
CA TYR A 58 2.41 9.50 4.76
C TYR A 58 3.43 8.36 4.59
N GLY A 59 3.61 7.89 3.36
CA GLY A 59 4.34 6.65 3.07
C GLY A 59 5.72 6.80 2.43
N ALA A 60 6.13 7.97 1.93
CA ALA A 60 7.46 8.12 1.31
C ALA A 60 8.02 9.56 1.37
N GLY A 61 7.64 10.32 2.41
CA GLY A 61 8.09 11.69 2.63
C GLY A 61 7.33 12.76 1.83
N PRO A 62 7.54 14.06 2.16
CA PRO A 62 6.62 15.14 1.78
C PRO A 62 6.41 15.33 0.26
N GLY A 63 7.42 15.02 -0.56
CA GLY A 63 7.34 15.14 -2.01
C GLY A 63 6.48 14.05 -2.65
N ALA A 64 6.65 12.80 -2.21
CA ALA A 64 5.97 11.63 -2.75
C ALA A 64 4.53 11.50 -2.23
N ASN A 65 4.30 11.82 -0.95
CA ASN A 65 3.00 11.75 -0.29
C ASN A 65 1.88 12.49 -1.05
N LYS A 66 2.23 13.56 -1.77
CA LYS A 66 1.30 14.40 -2.53
C LYS A 66 1.00 13.89 -3.94
N ARG A 67 1.70 12.84 -4.40
CA ARG A 67 1.78 12.47 -5.82
C ARG A 67 1.47 11.00 -6.10
N PHE A 68 1.51 10.14 -5.09
CA PHE A 68 1.44 8.71 -5.31
C PHE A 68 0.49 7.98 -4.37
N VAL A 69 -0.09 6.90 -4.89
CA VAL A 69 -0.71 5.87 -4.05
C VAL A 69 0.40 5.00 -3.47
N HIS A 70 0.37 4.78 -2.16
CA HIS A 70 1.35 3.97 -1.43
C HIS A 70 0.76 2.61 -1.08
N VAL A 71 1.49 1.54 -1.38
CA VAL A 71 1.07 0.17 -1.09
C VAL A 71 2.19 -0.65 -0.45
N GLU A 72 1.83 -1.54 0.47
CA GLU A 72 2.72 -2.34 1.31
C GLU A 72 2.55 -3.84 1.04
N LEU A 73 3.62 -4.53 0.66
CA LEU A 73 3.65 -5.99 0.59
C LEU A 73 4.19 -6.57 1.91
N CYS A 74 3.40 -7.40 2.58
CA CYS A 74 3.84 -8.06 3.81
C CYS A 74 4.94 -9.09 3.50
N GLU A 75 5.97 -9.09 4.34
CA GLU A 75 7.16 -9.92 4.14
C GLU A 75 6.96 -11.34 4.70
N THR A 76 7.39 -12.34 3.93
CA THR A 76 7.35 -13.73 4.36
C THR A 76 8.52 -14.52 3.78
N ARG A 77 8.96 -15.56 4.51
CA ARG A 77 9.95 -16.53 4.05
C ARG A 77 9.34 -17.74 3.34
N ASP A 78 8.04 -17.90 3.40
CA ASP A 78 7.31 -18.98 2.74
C ASP A 78 6.99 -18.56 1.29
N TYR A 79 7.49 -19.35 0.33
CA TYR A 79 7.35 -19.05 -1.09
C TYR A 79 5.89 -19.06 -1.58
N GLU A 80 5.06 -19.97 -1.06
CA GLU A 80 3.65 -20.06 -1.46
C GLU A 80 2.85 -18.90 -0.89
N LYS A 81 3.14 -18.49 0.35
CA LYS A 81 2.59 -17.24 0.90
C LYS A 81 3.00 -16.05 0.04
N PHE A 82 4.30 -15.91 -0.27
CA PHE A 82 4.81 -14.82 -1.09
C PHE A 82 4.11 -14.74 -2.45
N LYS A 83 4.00 -15.88 -3.15
CA LYS A 83 3.34 -15.95 -4.46
C LYS A 83 1.89 -15.48 -4.40
N ARG A 84 1.14 -15.90 -3.39
CA ARG A 84 -0.25 -15.45 -3.16
C ARG A 84 -0.34 -13.96 -2.87
N SER A 85 0.56 -13.43 -2.05
CA SER A 85 0.63 -11.99 -1.75
C SER A 85 0.95 -11.19 -3.01
N TYR A 86 1.96 -11.62 -3.76
CA TYR A 86 2.46 -10.95 -4.95
C TYR A 86 1.44 -10.92 -6.08
N ASP A 87 0.69 -12.01 -6.29
CA ASP A 87 -0.40 -12.04 -7.29
C ASP A 87 -1.48 -11.00 -7.01
N LYS A 88 -1.93 -10.87 -5.76
CA LYS A 88 -2.88 -9.82 -5.35
C LYS A 88 -2.28 -8.43 -5.50
N TYR A 89 -1.01 -8.28 -5.12
CA TYR A 89 -0.26 -7.05 -5.19
C TYR A 89 -0.22 -6.49 -6.62
N VAL A 90 0.33 -7.25 -7.59
CA VAL A 90 0.48 -6.80 -8.98
C VAL A 90 -0.87 -6.56 -9.66
N LYS A 91 -1.90 -7.34 -9.32
CA LYS A 91 -3.28 -7.13 -9.84
C LYS A 91 -3.83 -5.77 -9.42
N LEU A 92 -3.64 -5.36 -8.15
CA LEU A 92 -4.09 -4.04 -7.71
C LEU A 92 -3.22 -2.92 -8.28
N LEU A 93 -1.90 -3.11 -8.40
CA LEU A 93 -1.02 -2.13 -9.05
C LEU A 93 -1.52 -1.83 -10.46
N ALA A 94 -1.72 -2.87 -11.27
CA ALA A 94 -2.20 -2.74 -12.64
C ALA A 94 -3.60 -2.12 -12.70
N LYS A 95 -4.49 -2.44 -11.75
CA LYS A 95 -5.82 -1.80 -11.64
C LYS A 95 -5.70 -0.31 -11.36
N ILE A 96 -4.90 0.10 -10.38
CA ILE A 96 -4.71 1.52 -10.00
C ILE A 96 -4.17 2.32 -11.18
N LEU A 97 -3.20 1.78 -11.92
CA LEU A 97 -2.62 2.41 -13.10
C LEU A 97 -3.67 2.57 -14.22
N ARG A 98 -4.38 1.49 -14.57
CA ARG A 98 -5.44 1.52 -15.60
C ARG A 98 -6.57 2.49 -15.25
N ASP A 99 -7.06 2.45 -14.01
CA ASP A 99 -8.15 3.34 -13.55
C ASP A 99 -7.73 4.82 -13.60
N ARG A 100 -6.43 5.11 -13.68
CA ARG A 100 -5.85 6.46 -13.77
C ARG A 100 -5.31 6.80 -15.16
N GLY A 101 -5.54 5.94 -16.16
CA GLY A 101 -5.06 6.16 -17.53
C GLY A 101 -3.54 6.10 -17.69
N LEU A 102 -2.84 5.44 -16.75
CA LEU A 102 -1.39 5.23 -16.79
C LEU A 102 -1.09 3.90 -17.52
N SER A 103 -0.03 3.88 -18.31
CA SER A 103 0.43 2.66 -19.00
C SER A 103 0.93 1.61 -18.00
N VAL A 104 0.73 0.33 -18.35
CA VAL A 104 1.18 -0.85 -17.59
C VAL A 104 2.26 -1.57 -18.40
#